data_AF-A0A6G3QMP6-F1
#
_entry.id   AF-A0A6G3QMP6-F1
#
_cell.length_a   1.000
_cell.length_b   1.000
_cell.length_c   1.000
_cell.angle_alpha   90.00
_cell.angle_beta   90.00
_cell.angle_gamma   90.00
#
_symmetry.space_group_name_H-M   'P 1'
#
loop_
_entity.id
_entity.type
_entity.pdbx_description
1 polymer ?
#
loop_
_entity_poly.entity_id
_entity_poly.type
_entity_poly.pdbx_seq_one_letter_code
_entity_poly.pdbx_strand_id
1 'polypeptide(L)'
;MTTTAPPRPRNRPLHTIANPRKSLTLTLVTALFALYCLLPLVWLVINATKTQPDFVTTPGLAPGHSFALLDNIGQVFTYNGGIFVRWL
;
A
#
# COMPACT_ATOMS: atom_id res chain seq x y z
N MET A 1 36.66 56.75 15.11
CA MET A 1 37.08 55.46 14.55
C MET A 1 36.27 54.36 15.22
N THR A 2 35.21 53.90 14.58
CA THR A 2 34.34 52.82 15.07
C THR A 2 34.74 51.53 14.37
N THR A 3 35.44 50.65 15.08
CA THR A 3 35.86 49.35 14.55
C THR A 3 34.71 48.36 14.65
N THR A 4 34.08 48.03 13.52
CA THR A 4 33.05 46.99 13.43
C THR A 4 33.69 45.61 13.58
N ALA A 5 33.33 44.88 14.63
CA ALA A 5 33.79 43.51 14.83
C ALA A 5 33.24 42.56 13.74
N PRO A 6 34.03 41.59 13.25
CA PRO A 6 33.60 40.69 12.19
C PRO A 6 32.47 39.75 12.67
N PRO A 7 31.51 39.39 11.79
CA PRO A 7 30.42 38.50 12.15
C PRO A 7 30.95 37.10 12.51
N ARG A 8 30.59 36.61 13.70
CA ARG A 8 30.96 35.28 14.20
C ARG A 8 30.33 34.19 13.31
N PRO A 9 31.08 33.18 12.86
CA PRO A 9 30.52 32.13 12.02
C PRO A 9 29.42 31.37 12.78
N ARG A 10 28.23 31.32 12.17
CA ARG A 10 27.08 30.59 12.72
C ARG A 10 27.30 29.10 12.45
N ASN A 11 27.71 28.35 13.47
CA ASN A 11 27.88 26.90 13.39
C ASN A 11 26.54 26.25 13.05
N ARG A 12 26.35 25.90 11.78
CA ARG A 12 25.20 25.13 11.33
C ARG A 12 25.54 23.66 11.61
N PRO A 13 24.73 22.94 12.40
CA PRO A 13 25.03 21.55 12.73
C PRO A 13 25.10 20.73 11.44
N LEU A 14 26.22 20.02 11.26
CA LEU A 14 26.44 19.11 10.13
C LEU A 14 25.52 17.88 10.28
N HIS A 15 24.95 17.43 9.17
CA HIS A 15 24.12 16.23 9.14
C HIS A 15 24.99 14.98 9.45
N THR A 16 24.83 14.41 10.63
CA THR A 16 25.51 13.19 11.08
C THR A 16 24.51 12.03 11.10
N ILE A 17 24.96 10.77 10.97
CA ILE A 17 24.09 9.58 11.06
C ILE A 17 23.29 9.55 12.37
N ALA A 18 23.83 10.12 13.45
CA ALA A 18 23.16 10.30 14.73
C ALA A 18 22.06 11.39 14.75
N ASN A 19 21.96 12.25 13.72
CA ASN A 19 20.92 13.28 13.61
C ASN A 19 20.41 13.43 12.15
N PRO A 20 19.66 12.43 11.64
CA PRO A 20 19.09 12.49 10.30
C PRO A 20 17.96 13.53 10.23
N ARG A 21 17.89 14.28 9.11
CA ARG A 21 16.75 15.19 8.87
C ARG A 21 15.49 14.36 8.66
N LYS A 22 14.46 14.59 9.48
CA LYS A 22 13.12 14.06 9.23
C LYS A 22 12.54 14.75 8.00
N SER A 23 12.38 14.02 6.90
CA SER A 23 11.78 14.53 5.65
C SER A 23 10.33 14.09 5.55
N LEU A 24 9.40 14.98 5.88
CA LEU A 24 7.97 14.71 5.78
C LEU A 24 7.56 14.35 4.35
N THR A 25 8.15 15.02 3.35
CA THR A 25 7.90 14.73 1.93
C THR A 25 8.27 13.30 1.57
N LEU A 26 9.44 12.82 2.02
CA LEU A 26 9.86 11.44 1.75
C LEU A 26 8.90 10.45 2.41
N THR A 27 8.54 10.69 3.68
CA THR A 27 7.56 9.85 4.39
C THR A 27 6.21 9.80 3.66
N LEU A 28 5.69 10.95 3.20
CA LEU A 28 4.43 11.01 2.47
C LEU A 28 4.48 10.27 1.14
N VAL A 29 5.55 10.45 0.35
CA VAL A 29 5.73 9.74 -0.92
C VAL A 29 5.82 8.24 -0.71
N THR A 30 6.60 7.79 0.27
CA THR A 30 6.71 6.36 0.61
C THR A 30 5.37 5.80 1.10
N ALA A 31 4.63 6.56 1.92
CA ALA A 31 3.31 6.13 2.39
C ALA A 31 2.31 6.02 1.23
N LEU A 32 2.29 6.98 0.30
CA LEU A 32 1.46 6.92 -0.90
C LEU A 32 1.82 5.73 -1.79
N PHE A 33 3.11 5.45 -1.97
CA PHE A 33 3.57 4.28 -2.72
C PHE A 33 3.12 2.97 -2.05
N ALA A 34 3.30 2.87 -0.73
CA ALA A 34 2.84 1.70 0.03
C ALA A 34 1.32 1.52 -0.08
N LEU A 35 0.54 2.59 0.06
CA LEU A 35 -0.91 2.55 -0.13
C LEU A 35 -1.28 2.08 -1.54
N TYR A 36 -0.61 2.59 -2.57
CA TYR A 36 -0.83 2.17 -3.95
C TYR A 36 -0.55 0.67 -4.16
N CYS A 37 0.49 0.13 -3.55
CA CYS A 37 0.81 -1.30 -3.64
C CYS A 37 -0.14 -2.18 -2.83
N LEU A 38 -0.59 -1.73 -1.66
CA LEU A 38 -1.41 -2.52 -0.75
C LEU A 38 -2.90 -2.46 -1.10
N LEU A 39 -3.41 -1.32 -1.58
CA LEU A 39 -4.80 -1.14 -1.96
C LEU A 39 -5.34 -2.22 -2.91
N PRO A 40 -4.66 -2.59 -4.03
CA PRO A 40 -5.15 -3.64 -4.92
C PRO A 40 -5.15 -5.02 -4.26
N LEU A 41 -4.22 -5.31 -3.35
CA LEU A 41 -4.20 -6.57 -2.61
C LEU A 41 -5.37 -6.65 -1.62
N VAL A 42 -5.63 -5.57 -0.89
CA VAL A 42 -6.79 -5.47 0.02
C VAL A 42 -8.09 -5.62 -0.78
N TRP A 43 -8.20 -4.94 -1.91
CA TRP A 43 -9.33 -5.07 -2.82
C TRP A 43 -9.52 -6.53 -3.28
N LEU A 44 -8.45 -7.20 -3.71
CA LEU A 44 -8.50 -8.59 -4.15
C LEU A 44 -8.96 -9.53 -3.03
N VAL A 45 -8.41 -9.40 -1.82
CA VAL A 45 -8.77 -10.22 -0.67
C VAL A 45 -10.25 -10.07 -0.34
N ILE A 46 -10.76 -8.83 -0.31
CA ILE A 46 -12.18 -8.57 -0.02
C ILE A 46 -13.07 -9.17 -1.11
N ASN A 47 -12.75 -8.96 -2.38
CA ASN A 47 -13.60 -9.44 -3.47
C ASN A 47 -13.51 -10.95 -3.69
N ALA A 48 -12.39 -11.59 -3.34
CA ALA A 48 -12.27 -13.05 -3.33
C ALA A 48 -13.23 -13.73 -2.34
N THR A 49 -13.75 -13.00 -1.34
CA THR A 49 -14.76 -13.53 -0.40
C THR A 49 -16.19 -13.37 -0.89
N LYS A 50 -16.43 -12.63 -1.98
CA LYS A 50 -17.78 -12.32 -2.47
C LYS A 50 -18.31 -13.39 -3.42
N THR A 51 -19.63 -13.51 -3.45
CA THR A 51 -20.34 -14.21 -4.53
C THR A 51 -20.38 -13.36 -5.80
N GLN A 52 -20.69 -13.96 -6.95
CA GLN A 52 -20.86 -13.24 -8.22
C GLN A 52 -21.87 -12.06 -8.14
N PRO A 53 -23.08 -12.21 -7.54
CA PRO A 53 -24.00 -11.10 -7.36
C PRO A 53 -23.46 -10.01 -6.41
N ASP A 54 -22.80 -10.39 -5.33
CA ASP A 54 -22.22 -9.42 -4.38
C ASP A 54 -21.10 -8.59 -5.04
N PHE A 55 -20.33 -9.18 -5.96
CA PHE A 55 -19.26 -8.48 -6.70
C PHE A 55 -19.78 -7.28 -7.50
N VAL A 56 -20.98 -7.39 -8.10
CA VAL A 56 -21.58 -6.32 -8.93
C VAL A 56 -22.49 -5.37 -8.16
N THR A 57 -23.00 -5.77 -6.99
CA THR A 57 -23.98 -4.99 -6.21
C THR A 57 -23.39 -4.25 -5.02
N THR A 58 -22.21 -4.64 -4.53
CA THR A 58 -21.60 -4.05 -3.33
C THR A 58 -20.35 -3.21 -3.66
N PRO A 59 -20.01 -2.18 -2.85
CA PRO A 59 -18.80 -1.38 -3.07
C PRO A 59 -17.52 -2.23 -3.09
N GLY A 60 -16.55 -1.85 -3.93
CA GLY A 60 -15.34 -2.64 -4.18
C GLY A 60 -14.43 -2.88 -2.96
N LEU A 61 -14.50 -2.03 -1.93
CA LEU A 61 -13.74 -2.20 -0.67
C LEU A 61 -14.62 -2.60 0.52
N ALA A 62 -15.92 -2.83 0.29
CA ALA A 62 -16.82 -3.35 1.32
C ALA A 62 -16.97 -4.87 1.16
N PRO A 63 -17.14 -5.64 2.24
CA PRO A 63 -17.55 -7.03 2.17
C PRO A 63 -18.90 -7.19 1.45
N GLY A 64 -19.12 -8.38 0.87
CA GLY A 64 -20.43 -8.77 0.32
C GLY A 64 -21.43 -9.12 1.43
N HIS A 65 -22.67 -9.44 1.04
CA HIS A 65 -23.67 -9.95 1.99
C HIS A 65 -23.40 -11.40 2.40
N SER A 66 -22.69 -12.16 1.56
CA SER A 66 -22.33 -13.57 1.80
C SER A 66 -20.81 -13.79 1.77
N PHE A 67 -20.36 -14.90 2.37
CA PHE A 67 -18.94 -15.31 2.39
C PHE A 67 -18.74 -16.59 1.56
N ALA A 68 -17.99 -16.51 0.46
CA ALA A 68 -17.83 -17.56 -0.54
C ALA A 68 -16.36 -17.92 -0.88
N LEU A 69 -15.41 -17.61 0.02
CA LEU A 69 -13.97 -17.75 -0.28
C LEU A 69 -13.56 -19.18 -0.70
N LEU A 70 -13.97 -20.19 0.08
CA LEU A 70 -13.60 -21.58 -0.21
C LEU A 70 -14.23 -22.11 -1.50
N ASP A 71 -15.48 -21.71 -1.77
CA ASP A 71 -16.18 -22.06 -3.00
C ASP A 71 -15.47 -21.44 -4.22
N ASN A 72 -15.14 -20.15 -4.16
CA ASN A 72 -14.40 -19.45 -5.20
C ASN A 72 -13.03 -20.11 -5.48
N ILE A 73 -12.31 -20.53 -4.45
CA ILE A 73 -11.03 -21.26 -4.60
C ILE A 73 -11.26 -22.60 -5.31
N GLY A 74 -12.27 -23.37 -4.90
CA GLY A 74 -12.63 -24.63 -5.53
C GLY A 74 -13.02 -24.47 -7.00
N GLN A 75 -13.75 -23.41 -7.33
CA GLN A 75 -14.12 -23.06 -8.70
C GLN A 75 -12.88 -22.80 -9.56
N VAL A 76 -11.86 -22.09 -9.07
CA VAL A 76 -10.60 -21.89 -9.81
C VAL A 76 -9.92 -23.22 -10.11
N PHE A 77 -9.82 -24.12 -9.14
CA PHE A 77 -9.15 -25.40 -9.33
C PHE A 77 -9.92 -26.40 -10.19
N THR A 78 -11.23 -26.23 -10.35
CA THR A 78 -12.10 -27.10 -11.16
C THR A 78 -12.49 -26.47 -12.50
N TYR A 79 -12.16 -25.20 -12.71
CA TYR A 79 -12.52 -24.44 -13.91
C TYR A 79 -12.04 -25.14 -15.18
N ASN A 80 -12.98 -25.38 -16.11
CA ASN A 80 -12.72 -26.03 -17.40
C ASN A 80 -11.91 -27.34 -17.28
N GLY A 81 -12.27 -28.19 -16.31
CA GLY A 81 -11.55 -29.44 -16.03
C GLY A 81 -10.20 -29.22 -15.33
N GLY A 82 -10.05 -28.12 -14.58
CA GLY A 82 -8.82 -27.76 -13.87
C GLY A 82 -7.74 -27.19 -14.78
N ILE A 83 -8.11 -26.46 -15.84
CA ILE A 83 -7.16 -25.90 -16.81
C ILE A 83 -6.07 -25.05 -16.16
N PHE A 84 -6.40 -24.30 -15.10
CA PHE A 84 -5.44 -23.45 -14.39
C PHE A 84 -4.34 -24.26 -13.69
N VAL A 85 -4.64 -25.47 -13.19
CA VAL A 85 -3.63 -26.36 -12.59
C VAL A 85 -2.69 -26.91 -13.65
N ARG A 86 -3.16 -27.08 -14.90
CA ARG A 86 -2.34 -27.60 -16.00
C ARG A 86 -1.27 -26.61 -16.47
N TRP A 87 -1.41 -25.34 -16.11
CA TRP A 87 -0.49 -24.26 -16.51
C TRP A 87 0.44 -23.80 -15.39
N LEU A 88 0.22 -24.28 -14.15
CA LEU A 88 1.09 -24.01 -13.01
C LEU A 88 2.32 -24.93 -13.05
#